data_AF-A0A167L9X9-F1
#
_entry.id   AF-A0A167L9X9-F1
#
_cell.length_a   1.000
_cell.length_b   1.000
_cell.length_c   1.000
_cell.angle_alpha   90.00
_cell.angle_beta   90.00
_cell.angle_gamma   90.00
#
_symmetry.space_group_name_H-M   'P 1'
#
loop_
_entity.id
_entity.type
_entity.pdbx_description
1 polymer ?
#
loop_
_entity_poly.entity_id
_entity_poly.type
_entity_poly.pdbx_seq_one_letter_code
_entity_poly.pdbx_strand_id
1 'polypeptide(L)'
;MIIQRLYFIPCILLLAFIPKSYASPIQQDENTFTSKLPVVSILRTVLLGYMTHILTIRPRTGVTDFPTVLRRISALIYPSSGIGTAVESIYKALRADKILGIAQFEPFLKQYKEEEEESKDKKTKDKGSDSLDSLDSTNTTALSSSLVTSESMPEHKKDIEYDAKTLGPSDIYSNASQLRDRLIKDAKAAGIEIKDHDNAPYLAAFLHVLGPDKAKKTKSCILNRSVTVGFNKAKTTVRMVSSCVAEEISVAGPGAVCENQAEILPKVFRYMTDSMIAQLEPAHNMDDTSFIAIFVTVGQLFFTTIECMDIDGDRWAKVIIIIFTTMSILQTFSLLVLHKQTMTFSIKDEDDEKILLKYDSLVLTEKELKDFGDKNEDLEDNEEVVIYSTLTGTIAFLLIGVWADYTIHSTTEWLVISWIISPMLFIFGIIIGVVLDFTNKVVATILFTCIIIGSIGCLTAATIIGYLPK
;
A
#
# COMPACT_ATOMS: atom_id res chain seq x y z
N MET A 1 15.42 -20.89 -17.48
CA MET A 1 16.85 -20.65 -17.81
C MET A 1 17.11 -19.42 -18.68
N ILE A 2 16.35 -19.15 -19.76
CA ILE A 2 16.55 -17.94 -20.62
C ILE A 2 16.24 -16.64 -19.86
N ILE A 3 15.19 -16.63 -19.04
CA ILE A 3 14.81 -15.47 -18.20
C ILE A 3 15.91 -15.13 -17.16
N GLN A 4 16.56 -16.14 -16.56
CA GLN A 4 17.69 -15.92 -15.63
C GLN A 4 18.89 -15.26 -16.31
N ARG A 5 19.16 -15.55 -17.59
CA ARG A 5 20.23 -14.88 -18.35
C ARG A 5 19.87 -13.44 -18.71
N LEU A 6 18.59 -13.15 -18.92
CA LEU A 6 18.08 -11.81 -19.17
C LEU A 6 18.13 -10.91 -17.93
N TYR A 7 18.03 -11.45 -16.71
CA TYR A 7 18.29 -10.72 -15.46
C TYR A 7 19.78 -10.42 -15.24
N PHE A 8 20.68 -11.19 -15.86
CA PHE A 8 22.13 -11.01 -15.69
C PHE A 8 22.63 -9.71 -16.35
N ILE A 9 22.04 -9.30 -17.48
CA ILE A 9 22.40 -8.06 -18.20
C ILE A 9 22.06 -6.79 -17.39
N PRO A 10 20.82 -6.61 -16.86
CA PRO A 10 20.52 -5.49 -15.99
C PRO A 10 21.28 -5.57 -14.66
N CYS A 11 21.60 -6.76 -14.13
CA CYS A 11 22.47 -6.89 -12.96
C CYS A 11 23.92 -6.48 -13.24
N ILE A 12 24.48 -6.78 -14.42
CA ILE A 12 25.80 -6.28 -14.85
C ILE A 12 25.76 -4.77 -15.05
N LEU A 13 24.70 -4.23 -15.66
CA LEU A 13 24.50 -2.79 -15.78
C LEU A 13 24.41 -2.14 -14.40
N LEU A 14 23.55 -2.65 -13.50
CA LEU A 14 23.44 -2.22 -12.11
C LEU A 14 24.78 -2.30 -11.37
N LEU A 15 25.52 -3.40 -11.47
CA LEU A 15 26.84 -3.56 -10.85
C LEU A 15 27.91 -2.64 -11.46
N ALA A 16 27.75 -2.21 -12.71
CA ALA A 16 28.61 -1.19 -13.31
C ALA A 16 28.26 0.24 -12.82
N PHE A 17 27.00 0.48 -12.42
CA PHE A 17 26.53 1.78 -11.90
C PHE A 17 26.64 1.91 -10.37
N ILE A 18 26.43 0.84 -9.60
CA ILE A 18 26.39 0.81 -8.11
C ILE A 18 27.69 1.30 -7.43
N PRO A 19 28.92 0.95 -7.89
CA PRO A 19 30.16 1.47 -7.29
C PRO A 19 30.28 2.99 -7.36
N LYS A 20 29.42 3.62 -8.16
CA LYS A 20 29.36 5.06 -8.44
C LYS A 20 28.09 5.72 -7.86
N SER A 21 27.22 4.98 -7.18
CA SER A 21 25.98 5.48 -6.57
C SER A 21 26.13 5.83 -5.09
N TYR A 22 27.34 6.19 -4.63
CA TYR A 22 27.52 6.75 -3.30
C TYR A 22 26.96 8.17 -3.28
N ALA A 23 26.02 8.42 -2.38
CA ALA A 23 25.48 9.75 -2.10
C ALA A 23 26.53 10.60 -1.36
N SER A 24 27.46 11.19 -2.11
CA SER A 24 28.27 12.36 -1.76
C SER A 24 29.23 12.68 -2.92
N PRO A 25 29.56 13.96 -3.23
CA PRO A 25 30.59 14.30 -4.18
C PRO A 25 31.96 14.01 -3.56
N ILE A 26 32.31 12.73 -3.43
CA ILE A 26 33.70 12.36 -3.20
C ILE A 26 34.40 12.66 -4.51
N GLN A 27 35.35 13.61 -4.49
CA GLN A 27 36.29 13.86 -5.57
C GLN A 27 36.88 12.51 -6.01
N GLN A 28 36.31 11.93 -7.07
CA GLN A 28 36.87 10.76 -7.72
C GLN A 28 38.02 11.30 -8.55
N ASP A 29 39.24 11.02 -8.10
CA ASP A 29 40.48 11.33 -8.81
C ASP A 29 40.36 11.01 -10.30
N GLU A 30 40.96 11.90 -11.08
CA GLU A 30 40.85 12.14 -12.51
C GLU A 30 41.00 10.90 -13.42
N ASN A 31 40.04 9.98 -13.42
CA ASN A 31 39.89 9.02 -14.51
C ASN A 31 39.31 9.76 -15.73
N THR A 32 40.24 10.31 -16.51
CA THR A 32 40.09 11.39 -17.49
C THR A 32 39.46 10.98 -18.82
N PHE A 33 39.26 9.68 -19.09
CA PHE A 33 38.90 9.20 -20.42
C PHE A 33 37.42 8.78 -20.61
N THR A 34 36.68 8.45 -19.55
CA THR A 34 35.25 8.07 -19.66
C THR A 34 34.29 9.03 -18.95
N SER A 35 34.79 9.92 -18.10
CA SER A 35 34.02 10.92 -17.35
C SER A 35 33.74 12.21 -18.12
N LYS A 36 34.40 12.44 -19.27
CA LYS A 36 34.33 13.71 -20.01
C LYS A 36 33.23 13.82 -21.06
N LEU A 37 32.50 12.74 -21.36
CA LEU A 37 31.35 12.85 -22.27
C LEU A 37 30.14 13.35 -21.48
N PRO A 38 29.64 14.58 -21.74
CA PRO A 38 28.48 15.12 -21.03
C PRO A 38 27.28 14.16 -21.05
N VAL A 39 27.11 13.43 -22.15
CA VAL A 39 26.09 12.39 -22.35
C VAL A 39 26.14 11.30 -21.27
N VAL A 40 27.34 10.84 -20.89
CA VAL A 40 27.48 9.78 -19.87
C VAL A 40 27.12 10.31 -18.49
N SER A 41 27.48 11.57 -18.19
CA SER A 41 27.11 12.21 -16.93
C SER A 41 25.60 12.42 -16.82
N ILE A 42 24.99 12.96 -17.87
CA ILE A 42 23.54 13.15 -18.00
C ILE A 42 22.81 11.81 -17.84
N LEU A 43 23.22 10.79 -18.62
CA LEU A 43 22.59 9.48 -18.58
C LEU A 43 22.72 8.85 -17.19
N ARG A 44 23.85 9.02 -16.52
CA ARG A 44 24.05 8.55 -15.14
C ARG A 44 23.12 9.27 -14.17
N THR A 45 23.06 10.60 -14.19
CA THR A 45 22.20 11.38 -13.28
C THR A 45 20.73 11.03 -13.50
N VAL A 46 20.30 10.97 -14.76
CA VAL A 46 18.90 10.67 -15.11
C VAL A 46 18.54 9.21 -14.78
N LEU A 47 19.42 8.25 -15.09
CA LEU A 47 19.19 6.84 -14.75
C LEU A 47 19.17 6.62 -13.23
N LEU A 48 20.05 7.28 -12.48
CA LEU A 48 20.00 7.25 -11.01
C LEU A 48 18.72 7.89 -10.47
N GLY A 49 18.26 8.99 -11.06
CA GLY A 49 16.96 9.58 -10.77
C GLY A 49 15.83 8.56 -10.99
N TYR A 50 15.76 7.96 -12.17
CA TYR A 50 14.77 6.93 -12.50
C TYR A 50 14.82 5.73 -11.55
N MET A 51 16.01 5.25 -11.18
CA MET A 51 16.14 4.14 -10.23
C MET A 51 15.66 4.54 -8.83
N THR A 52 15.95 5.77 -8.39
CA THR A 52 15.43 6.30 -7.12
C THR A 52 13.90 6.34 -7.15
N HIS A 53 13.31 6.82 -8.24
CA HIS A 53 11.87 6.84 -8.45
C HIS A 53 11.26 5.42 -8.46
N ILE A 54 11.90 4.45 -9.10
CA ILE A 54 11.46 3.05 -9.11
C ILE A 54 11.43 2.43 -7.70
N LEU A 55 12.41 2.76 -6.86
CA LEU A 55 12.47 2.23 -5.51
C LEU A 55 11.31 2.72 -4.63
N THR A 56 10.69 3.85 -4.98
CA THR A 56 9.49 4.35 -4.31
C THR A 56 8.24 3.52 -4.60
N ILE A 57 8.25 2.73 -5.69
CA ILE A 57 7.11 1.87 -6.03
C ILE A 57 6.95 0.79 -4.97
N ARG A 58 5.75 0.77 -4.39
CA ARG A 58 5.33 -0.20 -3.38
C ARG A 58 5.62 -1.63 -3.85
N PRO A 59 6.40 -2.41 -3.08
CA PRO A 59 6.53 -3.83 -3.34
C PRO A 59 5.22 -4.54 -3.00
N ARG A 60 4.84 -5.50 -3.83
CA ARG A 60 3.73 -6.42 -3.54
C ARG A 60 4.33 -7.70 -2.96
N THR A 61 3.83 -8.09 -1.79
CA THR A 61 4.15 -9.37 -1.14
C THR A 61 3.00 -10.36 -1.39
N GLY A 62 3.28 -11.65 -1.28
CA GLY A 62 2.27 -12.71 -1.38
C GLY A 62 2.04 -13.24 -2.78
N VAL A 63 0.91 -13.92 -2.94
CA VAL A 63 0.50 -14.54 -4.20
C VAL A 63 0.06 -13.43 -5.14
N THR A 64 0.77 -13.27 -6.27
CA THR A 64 0.40 -12.28 -7.28
C THR A 64 0.91 -12.70 -8.65
N ASP A 65 0.07 -12.50 -9.67
CA ASP A 65 0.45 -12.68 -11.07
C ASP A 65 1.40 -11.57 -11.56
N PHE A 66 1.50 -10.46 -10.82
CA PHE A 66 2.25 -9.28 -11.21
C PHE A 66 3.38 -8.99 -10.22
N PRO A 67 4.58 -9.58 -10.42
CA PRO A 67 5.67 -9.48 -9.46
C PRO A 67 6.14 -8.03 -9.31
N THR A 68 6.69 -7.71 -8.13
CA THR A 68 7.19 -6.36 -7.79
C THR A 68 8.13 -5.80 -8.86
N VAL A 69 9.02 -6.62 -9.42
CA VAL A 69 9.95 -6.20 -10.47
C VAL A 69 9.22 -5.73 -11.72
N LEU A 70 8.19 -6.47 -12.16
CA LEU A 70 7.40 -6.09 -13.33
C LEU A 70 6.60 -4.82 -13.09
N ARG A 71 6.05 -4.62 -11.88
CA ARG A 71 5.38 -3.37 -11.48
C ARG A 71 6.34 -2.18 -11.50
N ARG A 72 7.54 -2.37 -10.98
CA ARG A 72 8.61 -1.36 -11.00
C ARG A 72 9.02 -0.98 -12.42
N ILE A 73 9.20 -1.98 -13.29
CA ILE A 73 9.49 -1.77 -14.71
C ILE A 73 8.32 -1.04 -15.38
N SER A 74 7.08 -1.45 -15.13
CA SER A 74 5.89 -0.79 -15.68
C SER A 74 5.82 0.68 -15.27
N ALA A 75 6.05 1.00 -14.00
CA ALA A 75 6.04 2.39 -13.51
C ALA A 75 7.23 3.22 -14.04
N LEU A 76 8.37 2.60 -14.30
CA LEU A 76 9.50 3.25 -14.99
C LEU A 76 9.09 3.65 -16.41
N ILE A 77 8.50 2.70 -17.14
CA ILE A 77 8.13 2.91 -18.54
C ILE A 77 6.94 3.88 -18.63
N TYR A 78 6.00 3.76 -17.70
CA TYR A 78 4.74 4.49 -17.66
C TYR A 78 4.53 5.12 -16.27
N PRO A 79 5.08 6.31 -16.00
CA PRO A 79 4.89 6.98 -14.71
C PRO A 79 3.42 7.22 -14.35
N SER A 80 2.54 7.34 -15.35
CA SER A 80 1.09 7.44 -15.12
C SER A 80 0.51 6.18 -14.50
N SER A 81 1.00 4.99 -14.87
CA SER A 81 0.67 3.73 -14.20
C SER A 81 1.17 3.72 -12.75
N GLY A 82 2.37 4.27 -12.52
CA GLY A 82 2.88 4.55 -11.18
C GLY A 82 1.90 5.41 -10.38
N ILE A 83 1.48 6.56 -10.89
CA ILE A 83 0.47 7.41 -10.26
C ILE A 83 -0.83 6.65 -9.99
N GLY A 84 -1.36 5.94 -10.99
CA GLY A 84 -2.61 5.20 -10.85
C GLY A 84 -2.57 4.21 -9.68
N THR A 85 -1.46 3.48 -9.54
CA THR A 85 -1.32 2.53 -8.43
C THR A 85 -1.10 3.19 -7.06
N ALA A 86 -0.54 4.40 -7.02
CA ALA A 86 -0.41 5.19 -5.81
C ALA A 86 -1.78 5.71 -5.35
N VAL A 87 -2.57 6.26 -6.29
CA VAL A 87 -3.94 6.74 -6.04
C VAL A 87 -4.84 5.60 -5.59
N GLU A 88 -4.76 4.43 -6.23
CA GLU A 88 -5.46 3.21 -5.79
C GLU A 88 -5.14 2.85 -4.33
N SER A 89 -3.86 2.91 -3.94
CA SER A 89 -3.43 2.62 -2.58
C SER A 89 -3.98 3.64 -1.58
N ILE A 90 -4.00 4.93 -1.94
CA ILE A 90 -4.59 6.00 -1.13
C ILE A 90 -6.10 5.80 -1.01
N TYR A 91 -6.79 5.52 -2.12
CA TYR A 91 -8.22 5.23 -2.15
C TYR A 91 -8.58 4.07 -1.24
N LYS A 92 -7.83 2.95 -1.33
CA LYS A 92 -8.03 1.78 -0.47
C LYS A 92 -7.93 2.11 1.01
N ALA A 93 -6.94 2.92 1.39
CA ALA A 93 -6.79 3.31 2.79
C ALA A 93 -7.91 4.26 3.26
N LEU A 94 -8.32 5.21 2.43
CA LEU A 94 -9.40 6.16 2.76
C LEU A 94 -10.80 5.49 2.79
N ARG A 95 -11.00 4.45 1.96
CA ARG A 95 -12.26 3.69 1.87
C ARG A 95 -12.15 2.31 2.53
N ALA A 96 -11.20 2.13 3.44
CA ALA A 96 -10.92 0.86 4.12
C ALA A 96 -12.20 0.20 4.65
N ASP A 97 -13.01 0.96 5.38
CA ASP A 97 -14.20 0.42 6.07
C ASP A 97 -15.35 0.13 5.10
N LYS A 98 -15.46 0.89 4.01
CA LYS A 98 -16.40 0.60 2.91
C LYS A 98 -15.98 -0.69 2.18
N ILE A 99 -14.69 -0.83 1.86
CA ILE A 99 -14.14 -1.99 1.15
C ILE A 99 -14.29 -3.27 1.98
N LEU A 100 -14.09 -3.20 3.30
CA LEU A 100 -14.27 -4.32 4.21
C LEU A 100 -15.75 -4.59 4.55
N GLY A 101 -16.67 -3.72 4.15
CA GLY A 101 -18.10 -3.86 4.45
C GLY A 101 -18.45 -3.59 5.92
N ILE A 102 -17.63 -2.83 6.63
CA ILE A 102 -17.81 -2.54 8.07
C ILE A 102 -18.21 -1.08 8.35
N ALA A 103 -18.24 -0.21 7.33
CA ALA A 103 -18.57 1.22 7.49
C ALA A 103 -19.93 1.47 8.16
N GLN A 104 -20.92 0.61 7.92
CA GLN A 104 -22.25 0.70 8.51
C GLN A 104 -22.28 0.55 10.05
N PHE A 105 -21.20 0.02 10.66
CA PHE A 105 -21.09 -0.16 12.10
C PHE A 105 -20.36 0.98 12.82
N GLU A 106 -19.75 1.90 12.08
CA GLU A 106 -18.97 3.02 12.64
C GLU A 106 -19.77 3.89 13.63
N PRO A 107 -21.05 4.26 13.38
CA PRO A 107 -21.83 5.06 14.33
C PRO A 107 -22.02 4.36 15.68
N PHE A 108 -22.30 3.05 15.68
CA PHE A 108 -22.50 2.28 16.91
C PHE A 108 -21.19 2.13 17.70
N LEU A 109 -20.09 1.85 17.00
CA LEU A 109 -18.76 1.75 17.62
C LEU A 109 -18.34 3.07 18.28
N LYS A 110 -18.69 4.20 17.69
CA LYS A 110 -18.43 5.53 18.29
C LYS A 110 -19.24 5.71 19.57
N GLN A 111 -20.53 5.37 19.55
CA GLN A 111 -21.39 5.44 20.73
C GLN A 111 -20.84 4.57 21.87
N TYR A 112 -20.39 3.35 21.59
CA TYR A 112 -19.85 2.46 22.63
C TYR A 112 -18.56 3.00 23.24
N LYS A 113 -17.71 3.64 22.44
CA LYS A 113 -16.50 4.29 22.94
C LYS A 113 -16.83 5.42 23.92
N GLU A 114 -17.84 6.23 23.59
CA GLU A 114 -18.32 7.31 24.46
C GLU A 114 -18.88 6.75 25.79
N GLU A 115 -19.68 5.68 25.73
CA GLU A 115 -20.21 5.00 26.93
C GLU A 115 -19.09 4.40 27.81
N GLU A 116 -18.05 3.83 27.19
CA GLU A 116 -16.89 3.30 27.92
C GLU A 116 -16.11 4.41 28.63
N GLU A 117 -15.91 5.55 27.98
CA GLU A 117 -15.25 6.73 28.56
C GLU A 117 -16.05 7.28 29.75
N GLU A 118 -17.38 7.44 29.61
CA GLU A 118 -18.25 7.86 30.72
C GLU A 118 -18.22 6.90 31.91
N SER A 119 -18.13 5.59 31.65
CA SER A 119 -18.06 4.57 32.71
C SER A 119 -16.74 4.62 33.49
N LYS A 120 -15.63 4.99 32.84
CA LYS A 120 -14.31 5.14 33.45
C LYS A 120 -14.24 6.40 34.32
N ASP A 121 -14.86 7.49 33.88
CA ASP A 121 -14.92 8.74 34.63
C ASP A 121 -15.72 8.59 35.94
N LYS A 122 -16.85 7.87 35.90
CA LYS A 122 -17.65 7.59 37.11
C LYS A 122 -16.87 6.77 38.13
N LYS A 123 -16.18 5.71 37.71
CA LYS A 123 -15.35 4.86 38.59
C LYS A 123 -14.19 5.63 39.24
N THR A 124 -13.66 6.63 38.56
CA THR A 124 -12.54 7.45 39.08
C THR A 124 -13.03 8.44 40.13
N LYS A 125 -14.23 9.02 39.95
CA LYS A 125 -14.84 9.94 40.94
C LYS A 125 -15.24 9.23 42.23
N ASP A 126 -15.82 8.03 42.15
CA ASP A 126 -16.25 7.29 43.35
C ASP A 126 -15.07 6.86 44.24
N LYS A 127 -13.90 6.56 43.66
CA LYS A 127 -12.70 6.21 44.45
C LYS A 127 -12.02 7.40 45.14
N GLY A 128 -12.32 8.65 44.74
CA GLY A 128 -11.76 9.86 45.32
C GLY A 128 -12.55 10.44 46.50
N SER A 129 -13.78 9.96 46.72
CA SER A 129 -14.71 10.46 47.75
C SER A 129 -14.42 9.90 49.15
N ASP A 130 -13.94 8.66 49.24
CA ASP A 130 -13.91 7.93 50.52
C ASP A 130 -12.55 7.94 51.24
N SER A 131 -11.58 8.74 50.78
CA SER A 131 -10.22 8.78 51.37
C SER A 131 -9.83 10.11 52.05
N LEU A 132 -10.75 11.06 52.21
CA LEU A 132 -10.42 12.38 52.78
C LEU A 132 -10.66 12.54 54.30
N ASP A 133 -11.15 11.51 55.01
CA ASP A 133 -11.54 11.63 56.43
C ASP A 133 -10.60 10.91 57.44
N SER A 134 -9.35 10.59 57.09
CA SER A 134 -8.39 10.01 58.06
C SER A 134 -7.00 10.64 58.09
N LEU A 135 -6.93 11.97 58.17
CA LEU A 135 -5.70 12.65 58.60
C LEU A 135 -5.96 13.51 59.82
N ASP A 136 -6.09 12.82 60.95
CA ASP A 136 -5.97 13.43 62.27
C ASP A 136 -4.49 13.45 62.72
N SER A 137 -4.08 14.67 63.03
CA SER A 137 -2.96 15.14 63.85
C SER A 137 -1.79 14.19 64.23
N THR A 138 -0.59 14.54 63.77
CA THR A 138 0.53 14.78 64.71
C THR A 138 1.52 15.82 64.17
N ASN A 139 1.84 16.76 65.06
CA ASN A 139 2.65 17.96 64.86
C ASN A 139 4.13 17.70 64.51
N THR A 140 4.78 18.71 63.92
CA THR A 140 5.94 19.46 64.50
C THR A 140 7.06 19.75 63.48
N THR A 141 7.06 21.00 63.01
CA THR A 141 8.21 21.94 62.93
C THR A 141 9.49 21.55 62.17
N ALA A 142 9.79 22.26 61.08
CA ALA A 142 10.93 23.20 61.03
C ALA A 142 11.04 23.94 59.68
N LEU A 143 11.26 25.24 59.80
CA LEU A 143 11.59 26.25 58.79
C LEU A 143 12.87 25.93 58.00
N SER A 144 12.87 26.25 56.70
CA SER A 144 13.92 27.02 55.98
C SER A 144 13.56 27.09 54.49
N SER A 145 12.97 28.19 54.00
CA SER A 145 13.65 29.28 53.28
C SER A 145 14.66 28.85 52.20
N SER A 146 14.24 28.89 50.94
CA SER A 146 15.10 29.16 49.76
C SER A 146 14.17 29.44 48.58
N LEU A 147 13.83 30.69 48.30
CA LEU A 147 14.53 31.59 47.39
C LEU A 147 14.60 31.05 45.95
N VAL A 148 13.62 31.49 45.16
CA VAL A 148 13.72 31.95 43.77
C VAL A 148 14.82 31.32 42.90
N THR A 149 14.42 30.34 42.10
CA THR A 149 14.97 30.15 40.75
C THR A 149 13.81 29.82 39.82
N SER A 150 13.48 30.74 38.92
CA SER A 150 12.57 30.48 37.81
C SER A 150 13.32 29.62 36.78
N GLU A 151 13.39 28.33 37.03
CA GLU A 151 13.77 27.37 35.99
C GLU A 151 12.59 27.22 35.03
N SER A 152 12.82 27.59 33.78
CA SER A 152 11.93 27.31 32.66
C SER A 152 11.60 25.83 32.66
N MET A 153 10.37 25.47 33.06
CA MET A 153 9.84 24.14 32.85
C MET A 153 9.97 23.82 31.37
N PRO A 154 10.73 22.78 30.97
CA PRO A 154 10.48 22.20 29.66
C PRO A 154 9.03 21.70 29.73
N GLU A 155 8.26 21.97 28.68
CA GLU A 155 7.02 21.24 28.40
C GLU A 155 7.38 19.76 28.26
N HIS A 156 7.56 19.10 29.39
CA HIS A 156 7.52 17.66 29.48
C HIS A 156 6.05 17.35 29.23
N LYS A 157 5.72 17.13 27.94
CA LYS A 157 4.62 16.24 27.58
C LYS A 157 4.82 15.04 28.50
N LYS A 158 3.99 14.95 29.53
CA LYS A 158 3.65 13.66 30.12
C LYS A 158 3.03 12.94 28.94
N ASP A 159 3.87 12.24 28.19
CA ASP A 159 3.44 11.04 27.52
C ASP A 159 2.90 10.21 28.67
N ILE A 160 1.59 10.33 28.88
CA ILE A 160 0.83 9.40 29.68
C ILE A 160 1.02 8.12 28.88
N GLU A 161 2.11 7.42 29.21
CA GLU A 161 2.33 6.04 28.89
C GLU A 161 1.16 5.35 29.57
N TYR A 162 0.04 5.32 28.83
CA TYR A 162 -1.06 4.44 29.14
C TYR A 162 -0.37 3.09 29.22
N ASP A 163 -0.20 2.58 30.44
CA ASP A 163 0.04 1.17 30.72
C ASP A 163 -1.14 0.44 30.08
N ALA A 164 -1.05 0.25 28.76
CA ALA A 164 -1.99 -0.44 27.93
C ALA A 164 -1.78 -1.90 28.32
N LYS A 165 -2.41 -2.27 29.44
CA LYS A 165 -2.40 -3.61 29.99
C LYS A 165 -2.68 -4.54 28.82
N THR A 166 -1.64 -5.25 28.38
CA THR A 166 -1.70 -6.11 27.21
C THR A 166 -2.79 -7.14 27.48
N LEU A 167 -3.96 -6.95 26.85
CA LEU A 167 -5.06 -7.89 26.93
C LEU A 167 -4.54 -9.24 26.44
N GLY A 168 -4.86 -10.30 27.19
CA GLY A 168 -4.54 -11.64 26.72
C GLY A 168 -5.32 -11.92 25.42
N PRO A 169 -4.82 -12.79 24.53
CA PRO A 169 -5.55 -13.17 23.31
C PRO A 169 -7.00 -13.61 23.61
N SER A 170 -7.20 -14.38 24.69
CA SER A 170 -8.52 -14.80 25.17
C SER A 170 -9.48 -13.65 25.45
N ASP A 171 -8.97 -12.55 26.02
CA ASP A 171 -9.78 -11.40 26.40
C ASP A 171 -10.25 -10.66 25.15
N ILE A 172 -9.37 -10.51 24.15
CA ILE A 172 -9.71 -9.91 22.85
C ILE A 172 -10.86 -10.67 22.19
N TYR A 173 -10.79 -12.01 22.14
CA TYR A 173 -11.85 -12.82 21.52
C TYR A 173 -13.18 -12.70 22.27
N SER A 174 -13.14 -12.76 23.60
CA SER A 174 -14.37 -12.65 24.41
C SER A 174 -15.03 -11.28 24.28
N ASN A 175 -14.23 -10.20 24.28
CA ASN A 175 -14.70 -8.83 24.12
C ASN A 175 -15.25 -8.60 22.71
N ALA A 176 -14.55 -9.09 21.67
CA ALA A 176 -15.00 -8.98 20.28
C ALA A 176 -16.34 -9.70 20.06
N SER A 177 -16.53 -10.89 20.65
CA SER A 177 -17.80 -11.62 20.57
C SER A 177 -18.95 -10.89 21.28
N GLN A 178 -18.71 -10.35 22.48
CA GLN A 178 -19.74 -9.57 23.20
C GLN A 178 -20.12 -8.30 22.41
N LEU A 179 -19.12 -7.60 21.87
CA LEU A 179 -19.32 -6.40 21.06
C LEU A 179 -20.04 -6.71 19.74
N ARG A 180 -19.72 -7.84 19.08
CA ARG A 180 -20.45 -8.34 17.91
C ARG A 180 -21.94 -8.51 18.21
N ASP A 181 -22.28 -9.20 19.29
CA ASP A 181 -23.68 -9.49 19.64
C ASP A 181 -24.46 -8.19 19.88
N ARG A 182 -23.79 -7.21 20.51
CA ARG A 182 -24.34 -5.86 20.69
C ARG A 182 -24.54 -5.13 19.37
N LEU A 183 -23.53 -5.13 18.48
CA LEU A 183 -23.62 -4.52 17.15
C LEU A 183 -24.75 -5.12 16.31
N ILE A 184 -24.92 -6.46 16.35
CA ILE A 184 -26.01 -7.14 15.64
C ILE A 184 -27.37 -6.64 16.15
N LYS A 185 -27.52 -6.52 17.47
CA LYS A 185 -28.77 -6.03 18.08
C LYS A 185 -29.08 -4.60 17.65
N ASP A 186 -28.10 -3.70 17.71
CA ASP A 186 -28.29 -2.28 17.42
C ASP A 186 -28.46 -2.03 15.91
N ALA A 187 -27.74 -2.77 15.07
CA ALA A 187 -27.94 -2.75 13.61
C ALA A 187 -29.35 -3.21 13.22
N LYS A 188 -29.85 -4.29 13.83
CA LYS A 188 -31.24 -4.75 13.63
C LYS A 188 -32.26 -3.70 14.09
N ALA A 189 -32.01 -3.03 15.22
CA ALA A 189 -32.87 -1.96 15.71
C ALA A 189 -32.88 -0.74 14.76
N ALA A 190 -31.78 -0.48 14.06
CA ALA A 190 -31.67 0.55 13.03
C ALA A 190 -32.20 0.12 11.64
N GLY A 191 -32.73 -1.09 11.50
CA GLY A 191 -33.23 -1.62 10.23
C GLY A 191 -32.13 -2.01 9.24
N ILE A 192 -30.90 -2.21 9.70
CA ILE A 192 -29.80 -2.71 8.86
C ILE A 192 -29.92 -4.24 8.77
N GLU A 193 -30.16 -4.74 7.57
CA GLU A 193 -30.20 -6.18 7.29
C GLU A 193 -28.77 -6.76 7.27
N ILE A 194 -28.53 -7.77 8.10
CA ILE A 194 -27.28 -8.54 8.13
C ILE A 194 -27.60 -9.89 7.51
N LYS A 195 -26.94 -10.22 6.39
CA LYS A 195 -27.17 -11.46 5.66
C LYS A 195 -26.70 -12.66 6.47
N ASP A 196 -27.28 -13.83 6.20
CA ASP A 196 -26.75 -15.09 6.71
C ASP A 196 -25.30 -15.26 6.26
N HIS A 197 -24.40 -15.62 7.18
CA HIS A 197 -22.94 -15.74 6.98
C HIS A 197 -22.16 -14.43 6.82
N ASP A 198 -22.81 -13.27 6.89
CA ASP A 198 -22.12 -12.00 6.95
C ASP A 198 -21.57 -11.72 8.35
N ASN A 199 -20.28 -12.00 8.52
CA ASN A 199 -19.54 -11.78 9.74
C ASN A 199 -18.89 -10.38 9.82
N ALA A 200 -19.34 -9.41 9.00
CA ALA A 200 -18.92 -8.01 9.10
C ALA A 200 -19.07 -7.42 10.52
N PRO A 201 -20.13 -7.72 11.32
CA PRO A 201 -20.21 -7.24 12.69
C PRO A 201 -19.05 -7.74 13.57
N TYR A 202 -18.62 -8.99 13.41
CA TYR A 202 -17.50 -9.54 14.17
C TYR A 202 -16.17 -8.93 13.73
N LEU A 203 -15.95 -8.79 12.41
CA LEU A 203 -14.76 -8.11 11.88
C LEU A 203 -14.66 -6.66 12.40
N ALA A 204 -15.78 -5.93 12.42
CA ALA A 204 -15.85 -4.57 12.94
C ALA A 204 -15.53 -4.53 14.45
N ALA A 205 -16.15 -5.41 15.23
CA ALA A 205 -15.90 -5.55 16.66
C ALA A 205 -14.44 -5.92 16.97
N PHE A 206 -13.89 -6.90 16.24
CA PHE A 206 -12.51 -7.35 16.36
C PHE A 206 -11.51 -6.21 16.11
N LEU A 207 -11.68 -5.49 15.01
CA LEU A 207 -10.84 -4.33 14.70
C LEU A 207 -11.01 -3.20 15.74
N HIS A 208 -12.19 -3.01 16.31
CA HIS A 208 -12.40 -2.05 17.38
C HIS A 208 -11.64 -2.45 18.66
N VAL A 209 -11.76 -3.71 19.09
CA VAL A 209 -11.11 -4.24 20.31
C VAL A 209 -9.57 -4.26 20.18
N LEU A 210 -9.03 -4.45 18.98
CA LEU A 210 -7.58 -4.32 18.72
C LEU A 210 -7.03 -2.92 19.02
N GLY A 211 -7.88 -1.89 18.99
CA GLY A 211 -7.49 -0.49 19.11
C GLY A 211 -7.05 0.12 17.78
N PRO A 212 -7.08 1.47 17.67
CA PRO A 212 -6.98 2.18 16.39
C PRO A 212 -5.68 1.90 15.62
N ASP A 213 -4.54 1.85 16.32
CA ASP A 213 -3.24 1.69 15.67
C ASP A 213 -3.05 0.28 15.10
N LYS A 214 -3.37 -0.76 15.91
CA LYS A 214 -3.30 -2.16 15.46
C LYS A 214 -4.34 -2.42 14.38
N ALA A 215 -5.55 -1.91 14.54
CA ALA A 215 -6.59 -2.00 13.52
C ALA A 215 -6.18 -1.37 12.20
N LYS A 216 -5.57 -0.17 12.21
CA LYS A 216 -5.07 0.48 10.99
C LYS A 216 -4.03 -0.38 10.27
N LYS A 217 -3.10 -1.01 11.01
CA LYS A 217 -2.09 -1.90 10.44
C LYS A 217 -2.69 -3.20 9.91
N THR A 218 -3.59 -3.83 10.64
CA THR A 218 -4.32 -5.03 10.19
C THR A 218 -5.15 -4.74 8.95
N LYS A 219 -5.90 -3.62 8.92
CA LYS A 219 -6.63 -3.15 7.72
C LYS A 219 -5.67 -2.96 6.55
N SER A 220 -4.51 -2.33 6.78
CA SER A 220 -3.50 -2.15 5.72
C SER A 220 -2.98 -3.49 5.17
N CYS A 221 -2.80 -4.51 6.03
CA CYS A 221 -2.44 -5.87 5.64
C CYS A 221 -3.49 -6.49 4.71
N ILE A 222 -4.77 -6.40 5.09
CA ILE A 222 -5.88 -6.92 4.30
C ILE A 222 -5.97 -6.19 2.95
N LEU A 223 -5.96 -4.85 2.97
CA LEU A 223 -6.18 -4.01 1.78
C LEU A 223 -5.05 -4.09 0.76
N ASN A 224 -3.80 -4.32 1.20
CA ASN A 224 -2.67 -4.60 0.30
C ASN A 224 -2.73 -5.99 -0.34
N ARG A 225 -3.71 -6.82 0.05
CA ARG A 225 -3.79 -8.24 -0.33
C ARG A 225 -2.55 -9.02 0.11
N SER A 226 -1.97 -8.63 1.24
CA SER A 226 -0.83 -9.32 1.86
C SER A 226 -1.29 -10.42 2.83
N VAL A 227 -2.59 -10.74 2.86
CA VAL A 227 -3.15 -11.84 3.65
C VAL A 227 -3.58 -12.97 2.72
N THR A 228 -3.15 -14.19 3.02
CA THR A 228 -3.48 -15.41 2.29
C THR A 228 -4.22 -16.42 3.17
N VAL A 229 -4.90 -17.39 2.57
CA VAL A 229 -5.33 -18.62 3.25
C VAL A 229 -4.35 -19.74 2.93
N GLY A 230 -3.83 -20.39 3.97
CA GLY A 230 -3.06 -21.62 3.86
C GLY A 230 -3.96 -22.85 3.82
N PHE A 231 -3.69 -23.77 2.89
CA PHE A 231 -4.40 -25.05 2.76
C PHE A 231 -3.46 -26.18 2.27
N ASN A 232 -3.72 -27.43 2.70
CA ASN A 232 -2.88 -28.58 2.36
C ASN A 232 -3.40 -29.37 1.14
N LYS A 233 -4.70 -29.67 1.11
CA LYS A 233 -5.32 -30.38 -0.02
C LYS A 233 -5.75 -29.35 -1.05
N ALA A 234 -5.44 -29.57 -2.34
CA ALA A 234 -5.92 -28.75 -3.44
C ALA A 234 -7.46 -28.70 -3.41
N LYS A 235 -8.02 -27.70 -2.72
CA LYS A 235 -9.47 -27.47 -2.62
C LYS A 235 -9.84 -26.52 -3.75
N THR A 236 -10.63 -27.02 -4.69
CA THR A 236 -11.10 -26.29 -5.87
C THR A 236 -12.22 -25.28 -5.57
N THR A 237 -12.62 -25.11 -4.30
CA THR A 237 -13.93 -24.53 -3.96
C THR A 237 -13.90 -23.10 -3.43
N VAL A 238 -12.77 -22.58 -2.97
CA VAL A 238 -12.65 -21.14 -2.67
C VAL A 238 -12.28 -20.43 -3.96
N ARG A 239 -12.97 -19.34 -4.30
CA ARG A 239 -12.68 -18.50 -5.47
C ARG A 239 -11.34 -17.77 -5.25
N MET A 240 -10.26 -18.53 -5.32
CA MET A 240 -8.89 -18.07 -5.21
C MET A 240 -8.57 -17.34 -6.50
N VAL A 241 -8.21 -16.06 -6.39
CA VAL A 241 -7.77 -15.27 -7.57
C VAL A 241 -6.51 -15.90 -8.13
N SER A 242 -5.60 -16.26 -7.23
CA SER A 242 -4.33 -16.89 -7.52
C SER A 242 -3.95 -17.80 -6.34
N SER A 243 -3.21 -18.87 -6.61
CA SER A 243 -2.60 -19.72 -5.60
C SER A 243 -1.14 -20.03 -5.97
N CYS A 244 -0.32 -20.29 -4.96
CA CYS A 244 1.06 -20.76 -5.15
C CYS A 244 1.46 -21.72 -4.03
N VAL A 245 2.59 -22.40 -4.23
CA VAL A 245 3.21 -23.22 -3.19
C VAL A 245 3.83 -22.30 -2.15
N ALA A 246 3.69 -22.62 -0.86
CA ALA A 246 4.20 -21.79 0.22
C ALA A 246 5.72 -21.58 0.16
N GLU A 247 6.48 -22.55 -0.36
CA GLU A 247 7.94 -22.46 -0.55
C GLU A 247 8.37 -21.37 -1.54
N GLU A 248 7.47 -20.92 -2.43
CA GLU A 248 7.77 -19.89 -3.42
C GLU A 248 7.70 -18.47 -2.85
N ILE A 249 7.13 -18.29 -1.66
CA ILE A 249 6.87 -16.98 -1.06
C ILE A 249 7.28 -16.93 0.42
N SER A 250 7.61 -15.74 0.91
CA SER A 250 7.82 -15.53 2.35
C SER A 250 6.47 -15.33 3.04
N VAL A 251 6.14 -16.26 3.93
CA VAL A 251 4.85 -16.33 4.63
C VAL A 251 5.09 -16.47 6.13
N ALA A 252 4.28 -15.78 6.92
CA ALA A 252 4.19 -15.92 8.37
C ALA A 252 2.74 -16.10 8.80
N GLY A 253 2.52 -16.45 10.06
CA GLY A 253 1.19 -16.66 10.63
C GLY A 253 0.77 -18.14 10.66
N PRO A 254 -0.42 -18.43 11.21
CA PRO A 254 -0.85 -19.81 11.48
C PRO A 254 -0.95 -20.69 10.22
N GLY A 255 -1.30 -20.11 9.07
CA GLY A 255 -1.42 -20.82 7.80
C GLY A 255 -0.10 -21.04 7.06
N ALA A 256 1.03 -20.52 7.57
CA ALA A 256 2.35 -20.71 6.95
C ALA A 256 2.80 -22.18 6.97
N VAL A 257 2.23 -23.02 7.83
CA VAL A 257 2.49 -24.47 7.88
C VAL A 257 1.83 -25.24 6.74
N CYS A 258 0.95 -24.59 5.97
CA CYS A 258 0.23 -25.23 4.88
C CYS A 258 1.05 -25.22 3.58
N GLU A 259 0.93 -26.30 2.80
CA GLU A 259 1.67 -26.48 1.54
C GLU A 259 1.33 -25.42 0.49
N ASN A 260 0.08 -25.00 0.41
CA ASN A 260 -0.41 -24.06 -0.58
C ASN A 260 -0.96 -22.80 0.07
N GLN A 261 -0.86 -21.69 -0.65
CA GLN A 261 -1.30 -20.37 -0.24
C GLN A 261 -2.20 -19.78 -1.32
N ALA A 262 -3.27 -19.12 -0.92
CA ALA A 262 -4.17 -18.44 -1.84
C ALA A 262 -4.44 -16.99 -1.47
N GLU A 263 -4.48 -16.13 -2.49
CA GLU A 263 -4.84 -14.72 -2.34
C GLU A 263 -6.32 -14.59 -1.94
N ILE A 264 -6.56 -13.72 -0.95
CA ILE A 264 -7.91 -13.38 -0.50
C ILE A 264 -8.23 -11.94 -0.91
N LEU A 265 -9.39 -11.73 -1.52
CA LEU A 265 -9.88 -10.39 -1.78
C LEU A 265 -10.33 -9.71 -0.47
N PRO A 266 -10.05 -8.42 -0.25
CA PRO A 266 -10.43 -7.70 0.97
C PRO A 266 -11.92 -7.82 1.34
N LYS A 267 -12.80 -7.85 0.34
CA LYS A 267 -14.25 -7.99 0.52
C LYS A 267 -14.68 -9.36 1.08
N VAL A 268 -13.84 -10.39 0.96
CA VAL A 268 -14.13 -11.75 1.42
C VAL A 268 -13.92 -11.89 2.93
N PHE A 269 -13.14 -11.00 3.56
CA PHE A 269 -12.84 -11.07 5.00
C PHE A 269 -14.09 -11.01 5.88
N ARG A 270 -15.14 -10.31 5.45
CA ARG A 270 -16.41 -10.27 6.19
C ARG A 270 -17.15 -11.60 6.23
N TYR A 271 -16.80 -12.56 5.37
CA TYR A 271 -17.44 -13.89 5.33
C TYR A 271 -16.58 -14.98 5.98
N MET A 272 -15.46 -14.59 6.60
CA MET A 272 -14.63 -15.52 7.37
C MET A 272 -15.30 -15.89 8.69
N THR A 273 -14.99 -17.10 9.17
CA THR A 273 -15.40 -17.54 10.50
C THR A 273 -14.75 -16.69 11.59
N ASP A 274 -15.35 -16.69 12.79
CA ASP A 274 -14.79 -16.00 13.95
C ASP A 274 -13.34 -16.43 14.22
N SER A 275 -13.02 -17.73 14.08
CA SER A 275 -11.66 -18.25 14.31
C SER A 275 -10.66 -17.79 13.25
N MET A 276 -11.06 -17.71 11.97
CA MET A 276 -10.20 -17.17 10.93
C MET A 276 -9.93 -15.67 11.11
N ILE A 277 -10.95 -14.89 11.51
CA ILE A 277 -10.78 -13.46 11.82
C ILE A 277 -9.89 -13.28 13.04
N ALA A 278 -10.07 -14.10 14.08
CA ALA A 278 -9.24 -14.10 15.28
C ALA A 278 -7.74 -14.30 14.97
N GLN A 279 -7.41 -15.15 14.00
CA GLN A 279 -6.03 -15.36 13.56
C GLN A 279 -5.36 -14.11 12.96
N LEU A 280 -6.11 -13.05 12.62
CA LEU A 280 -5.53 -11.77 12.16
C LEU A 280 -4.90 -10.94 13.26
N GLU A 281 -5.04 -11.35 14.53
CA GLU A 281 -4.50 -10.61 15.67
C GLU A 281 -3.02 -10.25 15.46
N PRO A 282 -2.08 -11.18 15.17
CA PRO A 282 -0.68 -10.85 14.95
C PRO A 282 -0.37 -10.14 13.61
N ALA A 283 -1.33 -9.97 12.70
CA ALA A 283 -1.07 -9.40 11.37
C ALA A 283 -0.58 -7.94 11.42
N HIS A 284 -0.91 -7.19 12.48
CA HIS A 284 -0.41 -5.83 12.69
C HIS A 284 1.12 -5.74 12.85
N ASN A 285 1.79 -6.85 13.18
CA ASN A 285 3.26 -6.92 13.31
C ASN A 285 3.98 -7.12 11.99
N MET A 286 3.26 -7.29 10.87
CA MET A 286 3.84 -7.47 9.54
C MET A 286 4.19 -6.14 8.85
N ASP A 287 3.83 -5.03 9.47
CA ASP A 287 4.14 -3.68 9.02
C ASP A 287 5.59 -3.33 9.33
N ASP A 288 6.35 -3.00 8.28
CA ASP A 288 7.76 -2.60 8.34
C ASP A 288 7.95 -1.23 7.68
N THR A 289 6.96 -0.36 7.80
CA THR A 289 7.03 0.98 7.22
C THR A 289 8.05 1.83 7.99
N SER A 290 9.27 1.92 7.46
CA SER A 290 10.29 2.83 7.98
C SER A 290 10.00 4.28 7.55
N PHE A 291 9.45 5.06 8.48
CA PHE A 291 9.22 6.50 8.26
C PHE A 291 10.51 7.26 7.95
N ILE A 292 11.64 6.88 8.57
CA ILE A 292 12.95 7.48 8.29
C ILE A 292 13.32 7.26 6.83
N ALA A 293 13.15 6.04 6.31
CA ALA A 293 13.43 5.75 4.91
C ALA A 293 12.53 6.59 3.98
N ILE A 294 11.26 6.78 4.35
CA ILE A 294 10.33 7.64 3.62
C ILE A 294 10.83 9.10 3.60
N PHE A 295 11.17 9.69 4.75
CA PHE A 295 11.67 11.06 4.81
C PHE A 295 12.97 11.27 4.03
N VAL A 296 13.91 10.33 4.14
CA VAL A 296 15.16 10.35 3.35
C VAL A 296 14.85 10.30 1.86
N THR A 297 13.90 9.46 1.45
CA THR A 297 13.48 9.36 0.04
C THR A 297 12.87 10.68 -0.44
N VAL A 298 11.98 11.31 0.34
CA VAL A 298 11.41 12.61 0.00
C VAL A 298 12.51 13.67 -0.18
N GLY A 299 13.47 13.73 0.74
CA GLY A 299 14.61 14.66 0.64
C GLY A 299 15.47 14.41 -0.61
N GLN A 300 15.76 13.14 -0.92
CA GLN A 300 16.50 12.75 -2.13
C GLN A 300 15.74 13.12 -3.41
N LEU A 301 14.41 12.94 -3.42
CA LEU A 301 13.57 13.33 -4.56
C LEU A 301 13.67 14.83 -4.81
N PHE A 302 13.46 15.66 -3.78
CA PHE A 302 13.56 17.12 -3.92
C PHE A 302 14.95 17.58 -4.37
N PHE A 303 16.01 17.03 -3.77
CA PHE A 303 17.37 17.35 -4.17
C PHE A 303 17.63 17.00 -5.63
N THR A 304 17.25 15.79 -6.05
CA THR A 304 17.41 15.33 -7.44
C THR A 304 16.62 16.21 -8.42
N THR A 305 15.41 16.61 -8.06
CA THR A 305 14.60 17.51 -8.89
C THR A 305 15.28 18.87 -9.05
N ILE A 306 15.80 19.47 -7.97
CA ILE A 306 16.48 20.77 -8.03
C ILE A 306 17.73 20.68 -8.92
N GLU A 307 18.58 19.69 -8.70
CA GLU A 307 19.78 19.48 -9.51
C GLU A 307 19.44 19.27 -10.99
N CYS A 308 18.42 18.46 -11.30
CA CYS A 308 17.96 18.26 -12.68
C CYS A 308 17.35 19.53 -13.31
N MET A 309 16.75 20.41 -12.51
CA MET A 309 16.22 21.69 -12.98
C MET A 309 17.32 22.71 -13.25
N ASP A 310 18.43 22.64 -12.51
CA ASP A 310 19.59 23.52 -12.66
C ASP A 310 20.50 23.10 -13.82
N ILE A 311 20.49 21.81 -14.22
CA ILE A 311 21.20 21.36 -15.42
C ILE A 311 20.65 22.06 -16.67
N ASP A 312 21.58 22.58 -17.49
CA ASP A 312 21.28 23.09 -18.83
C ASP A 312 20.73 21.94 -19.69
N GLY A 313 19.45 22.03 -20.03
CA GLY A 313 18.73 21.01 -20.77
C GLY A 313 17.46 21.58 -21.39
N ASP A 314 17.01 20.92 -22.46
CA ASP A 314 15.76 21.22 -23.12
C ASP A 314 14.61 21.17 -22.12
N ARG A 315 13.64 22.08 -22.28
CA ARG A 315 12.44 22.17 -21.43
C ARG A 315 11.72 20.82 -21.39
N TRP A 316 11.68 20.11 -22.52
CA TRP A 316 11.09 18.77 -22.64
C TRP A 316 11.77 17.72 -21.75
N ALA A 317 13.09 17.79 -21.57
CA ALA A 317 13.80 16.88 -20.68
C ALA A 317 13.49 17.17 -19.20
N LYS A 318 13.29 18.45 -18.85
CA LYS A 318 12.85 18.86 -17.51
C LYS A 318 11.42 18.38 -17.20
N VAL A 319 10.52 18.38 -18.20
CA VAL A 319 9.17 17.81 -18.07
C VAL A 319 9.22 16.34 -17.63
N ILE A 320 10.11 15.53 -18.22
CA ILE A 320 10.27 14.12 -17.83
C ILE A 320 10.60 14.01 -16.34
N ILE A 321 11.55 14.81 -15.84
CA ILE A 321 11.93 14.80 -14.42
C ILE A 321 10.77 15.23 -13.51
N ILE A 322 10.01 16.26 -13.89
CA ILE A 322 8.83 16.71 -13.14
C ILE A 322 7.79 15.58 -13.04
N ILE A 323 7.55 14.85 -14.15
CA ILE A 323 6.64 13.72 -14.21
C ILE A 323 7.05 12.62 -13.22
N PHE A 324 8.32 12.19 -13.27
CA PHE A 324 8.83 11.15 -12.37
C PHE A 324 8.86 11.58 -10.90
N THR A 325 9.18 12.86 -10.64
CA THR A 325 9.12 13.46 -9.31
C THR A 325 7.70 13.40 -8.75
N THR A 326 6.71 13.84 -9.53
CA THR A 326 5.29 13.83 -9.15
C THR A 326 4.82 12.42 -8.84
N MET A 327 5.13 11.46 -9.72
CA MET A 327 4.85 10.05 -9.49
C MET A 327 5.44 9.56 -8.16
N SER A 328 6.69 9.92 -7.88
CA SER A 328 7.40 9.41 -6.70
C SER A 328 6.92 10.06 -5.39
N ILE A 329 6.55 11.34 -5.42
CA ILE A 329 5.90 12.01 -4.29
C ILE A 329 4.59 11.29 -3.98
N LEU A 330 3.76 11.02 -4.99
CA LEU A 330 2.49 10.31 -4.80
C LEU A 330 2.70 8.87 -4.30
N GLN A 331 3.68 8.15 -4.84
CA GLN A 331 4.04 6.81 -4.38
C GLN A 331 4.50 6.82 -2.92
N THR A 332 5.36 7.77 -2.57
CA THR A 332 5.86 7.94 -1.20
C THR A 332 4.73 8.31 -0.24
N PHE A 333 3.84 9.20 -0.64
CA PHE A 333 2.64 9.52 0.13
C PHE A 333 1.73 8.29 0.29
N SER A 334 1.57 7.48 -0.77
CA SER A 334 0.79 6.24 -0.68
C SER A 334 1.35 5.28 0.39
N LEU A 335 2.67 5.21 0.57
CA LEU A 335 3.33 4.40 1.61
C LEU A 335 3.04 4.90 3.02
N LEU A 336 2.82 6.21 3.19
CA LEU A 336 2.41 6.79 4.48
C LEU A 336 0.95 6.46 4.82
N VAL A 337 0.07 6.50 3.82
CA VAL A 337 -1.37 6.29 4.04
C VAL A 337 -1.67 4.80 4.19
N LEU A 338 -1.12 3.96 3.31
CA LEU A 338 -1.29 2.51 3.33
C LEU A 338 0.07 1.87 3.60
N HIS A 339 0.26 1.29 4.77
CA HIS A 339 1.58 0.81 5.21
C HIS A 339 2.12 -0.33 4.31
N LYS A 340 3.44 -0.49 4.24
CA LYS A 340 4.12 -1.57 3.49
C LYS A 340 4.29 -2.81 4.38
N GLN A 341 4.06 -4.00 3.81
CA GLN A 341 4.41 -5.27 4.45
C GLN A 341 5.75 -5.81 3.94
N THR A 342 6.51 -6.47 4.82
CA THR A 342 7.72 -7.23 4.47
C THR A 342 7.42 -8.64 3.99
N MET A 343 6.38 -9.26 4.55
CA MET A 343 6.00 -10.64 4.29
C MET A 343 4.49 -10.79 4.18
N THR A 344 4.06 -11.96 3.73
CA THR A 344 2.65 -12.32 3.60
C THR A 344 2.17 -12.92 4.91
N PHE A 345 0.98 -12.54 5.38
CA PHE A 345 0.35 -13.15 6.55
C PHE A 345 -0.63 -14.23 6.10
N SER A 346 -0.48 -15.46 6.59
CA SER A 346 -1.34 -16.58 6.22
C SER A 346 -2.23 -17.02 7.37
N ILE A 347 -3.53 -17.05 7.10
CA ILE A 347 -4.57 -17.60 7.96
C ILE A 347 -4.70 -19.09 7.63
N LYS A 348 -4.76 -19.93 8.66
CA LYS A 348 -5.01 -21.36 8.49
C LYS A 348 -6.51 -21.59 8.32
N ASP A 349 -6.88 -22.27 7.24
CA ASP A 349 -8.22 -22.86 7.11
C ASP A 349 -8.33 -24.01 8.13
N GLU A 350 -9.08 -23.79 9.22
CA GLU A 350 -9.26 -24.78 10.30
C GLU A 350 -10.22 -25.91 9.90
N ASP A 351 -10.98 -25.74 8.81
CA ASP A 351 -12.02 -26.68 8.40
C ASP A 351 -11.45 -27.78 7.48
N ASP A 352 -10.79 -28.74 8.10
CA ASP A 352 -10.51 -30.04 7.52
C ASP A 352 -11.85 -30.81 7.33
N GLU A 353 -12.40 -30.73 6.12
CA GLU A 353 -13.44 -31.59 5.52
C GLU A 353 -14.92 -31.45 5.93
N LYS A 354 -15.31 -31.11 7.17
CA LYS A 354 -16.73 -31.25 7.58
C LYS A 354 -17.65 -30.05 7.37
N ILE A 355 -17.13 -28.82 7.39
CA ILE A 355 -17.96 -27.61 7.21
C ILE A 355 -18.10 -27.24 5.72
N LEU A 356 -17.16 -27.67 4.88
CA LEU A 356 -17.16 -27.38 3.44
C LEU A 356 -18.32 -27.96 2.65
N LEU A 357 -18.90 -29.09 3.07
CA LEU A 357 -20.13 -29.64 2.48
C LEU A 357 -21.35 -28.74 2.73
N LYS A 358 -21.28 -27.83 3.69
CA LYS A 358 -22.29 -26.80 3.93
C LYS A 358 -21.98 -25.48 3.22
N TYR A 359 -20.75 -25.33 2.69
CA TYR A 359 -20.28 -24.15 1.97
C TYR A 359 -20.37 -24.30 0.45
N ASP A 360 -20.87 -25.41 -0.09
CA ASP A 360 -21.34 -25.47 -1.49
C ASP A 360 -22.46 -24.45 -1.76
N SER A 361 -23.11 -23.89 -0.73
CA SER A 361 -24.00 -22.73 -0.82
C SER A 361 -23.32 -21.37 -0.65
N LEU A 362 -22.02 -21.33 -0.31
CA LEU A 362 -21.18 -20.12 -0.24
C LEU A 362 -20.25 -19.99 -1.45
N VAL A 363 -20.21 -21.02 -2.31
CA VAL A 363 -20.07 -20.78 -3.74
C VAL A 363 -21.30 -19.97 -4.13
N LEU A 364 -21.17 -18.63 -4.06
CA LEU A 364 -22.13 -17.70 -4.65
C LEU A 364 -22.53 -18.30 -5.99
N THR A 365 -23.76 -18.77 -6.08
CA THR A 365 -24.25 -19.34 -7.34
C THR A 365 -24.01 -18.29 -8.41
N GLU A 366 -23.67 -18.66 -9.64
CA GLU A 366 -23.41 -17.68 -10.70
C GLU A 366 -24.54 -16.63 -10.81
N LYS A 367 -25.76 -17.01 -10.40
CA LYS A 367 -26.92 -16.14 -10.24
C LYS A 367 -26.82 -15.17 -9.06
N GLU A 368 -26.47 -15.60 -7.85
CA GLU A 368 -26.22 -14.65 -6.75
C GLU A 368 -24.99 -13.79 -7.06
N LEU A 369 -24.01 -14.33 -7.78
CA LEU A 369 -22.84 -13.59 -8.24
C LEU A 369 -23.22 -12.56 -9.31
N LYS A 370 -24.20 -12.86 -10.16
CA LYS A 370 -24.85 -11.88 -11.05
C LYS A 370 -25.74 -10.91 -10.29
N ASP A 371 -26.47 -11.30 -9.25
CA ASP A 371 -27.24 -10.36 -8.42
C ASP A 371 -26.32 -9.46 -7.57
N PHE A 372 -25.16 -9.98 -7.15
CA PHE A 372 -24.08 -9.21 -6.56
C PHE A 372 -23.33 -8.39 -7.61
N GLY A 373 -23.28 -8.81 -8.87
CA GLY A 373 -22.65 -8.07 -9.98
C GLY A 373 -23.53 -6.93 -10.50
N ASP A 374 -24.81 -7.21 -10.80
CA ASP A 374 -25.81 -6.28 -11.33
C ASP A 374 -26.22 -5.20 -10.33
N LYS A 375 -25.96 -5.38 -9.03
CA LYS A 375 -26.20 -4.35 -8.00
C LYS A 375 -24.94 -3.81 -7.34
N ASN A 376 -23.76 -4.36 -7.64
CA ASN A 376 -22.48 -3.76 -7.22
C ASN A 376 -21.69 -3.34 -8.45
N GLU A 377 -22.08 -2.22 -9.07
CA GLU A 377 -21.13 -1.34 -9.76
C GLU A 377 -19.89 -1.09 -8.86
N ASP A 378 -20.06 -1.11 -7.54
CA ASP A 378 -18.97 -0.99 -6.54
C ASP A 378 -17.92 -2.14 -6.55
N LEU A 379 -18.11 -3.24 -7.30
CA LEU A 379 -17.18 -4.38 -7.32
C LEU A 379 -16.01 -4.23 -8.29
N GLU A 380 -16.19 -3.46 -9.36
CA GLU A 380 -15.14 -3.06 -10.32
C GLU A 380 -14.34 -1.82 -9.86
N ASP A 381 -14.77 -1.17 -8.78
CA ASP A 381 -14.19 0.08 -8.24
C ASP A 381 -12.66 0.14 -8.21
N ASN A 382 -11.96 -0.95 -7.87
CA ASN A 382 -10.50 -0.87 -7.75
C ASN A 382 -9.79 -0.81 -9.11
N GLU A 383 -10.25 -1.59 -10.09
CA GLU A 383 -9.63 -1.61 -11.42
C GLU A 383 -10.02 -0.34 -12.18
N GLU A 384 -11.26 0.09 -12.05
CA GLU A 384 -11.72 1.38 -12.55
C GLU A 384 -10.93 2.53 -11.97
N VAL A 385 -10.72 2.58 -10.65
CA VAL A 385 -9.90 3.63 -10.01
C VAL A 385 -8.49 3.64 -10.59
N VAL A 386 -7.87 2.49 -10.84
CA VAL A 386 -6.54 2.44 -11.48
C VAL A 386 -6.59 2.97 -12.91
N ILE A 387 -7.59 2.54 -13.70
CA ILE A 387 -7.76 2.99 -15.09
C ILE A 387 -7.98 4.50 -15.13
N TYR A 388 -8.99 5.02 -14.42
CA TYR A 388 -9.29 6.44 -14.36
C TYR A 388 -8.11 7.25 -13.83
N SER A 389 -7.43 6.80 -12.77
CA SER A 389 -6.26 7.50 -12.25
C SER A 389 -5.09 7.51 -13.22
N THR A 390 -4.90 6.44 -13.99
CA THR A 390 -3.90 6.38 -15.07
C THR A 390 -4.26 7.34 -16.19
N LEU A 391 -5.54 7.38 -16.60
CA LEU A 391 -6.05 8.32 -17.61
C LEU A 391 -5.85 9.77 -17.16
N THR A 392 -6.26 10.11 -15.93
CA THR A 392 -6.07 11.43 -15.33
C THR A 392 -4.59 11.80 -15.23
N GLY A 393 -3.72 10.86 -14.86
CA GLY A 393 -2.27 11.07 -14.84
C GLY A 393 -1.72 11.42 -16.23
N THR A 394 -2.12 10.67 -17.26
CA THR A 394 -1.72 10.95 -18.65
C THR A 394 -2.22 12.33 -19.11
N ILE A 395 -3.48 12.68 -18.83
CA ILE A 395 -4.05 13.99 -19.16
C ILE A 395 -3.27 15.10 -18.46
N ALA A 396 -3.00 14.96 -17.17
CA ALA A 396 -2.23 15.94 -16.40
C ALA A 396 -0.81 16.13 -16.98
N PHE A 397 -0.15 15.05 -17.38
CA PHE A 397 1.17 15.12 -18.00
C PHE A 397 1.16 15.80 -19.37
N LEU A 398 0.13 15.57 -20.19
CA LEU A 398 -0.05 16.31 -21.44
C LEU A 398 -0.24 17.80 -21.19
N LEU A 399 -0.99 18.18 -20.14
CA LEU A 399 -1.16 19.58 -19.73
C LEU A 399 0.14 20.21 -19.22
N ILE A 400 0.97 19.47 -18.48
CA ILE A 400 2.32 19.92 -18.11
C ILE A 400 3.17 20.12 -19.37
N GLY A 401 3.02 19.24 -20.38
CA GLY A 401 3.62 19.43 -21.69
C GLY A 401 3.16 20.73 -22.37
N VAL A 402 1.86 21.06 -22.33
CA VAL A 402 1.34 22.35 -22.84
C VAL A 402 2.05 23.52 -22.17
N TRP A 403 2.16 23.46 -20.84
CA TRP A 403 2.81 24.49 -20.04
C TRP A 403 4.29 24.66 -20.37
N ALA A 404 4.97 23.59 -20.76
CA ALA A 404 6.37 23.60 -21.18
C ALA A 404 6.61 24.28 -22.55
N ASP A 405 5.54 24.80 -23.18
CA ASP A 405 5.53 25.58 -24.41
C ASP A 405 5.75 24.75 -25.68
N TYR A 406 4.64 24.21 -26.23
CA TYR A 406 4.58 23.49 -27.51
C TYR A 406 4.97 24.33 -28.73
N THR A 407 5.25 25.62 -28.60
CA THR A 407 5.57 26.47 -29.77
C THR A 407 6.91 26.13 -30.41
N ILE A 408 7.80 25.41 -29.71
CA ILE A 408 9.09 24.97 -30.23
C ILE A 408 9.00 23.51 -30.67
N HIS A 409 8.75 23.32 -31.96
CA HIS A 409 8.74 22.00 -32.58
C HIS A 409 10.14 21.37 -32.59
N SER A 410 10.33 20.34 -31.76
CA SER A 410 11.60 19.62 -31.63
C SER A 410 11.40 18.11 -31.72
N THR A 411 12.46 17.36 -32.06
CA THR A 411 12.41 15.90 -32.00
C THR A 411 12.16 15.40 -30.57
N THR A 412 12.70 16.10 -29.56
CA THR A 412 12.48 15.80 -28.13
C THR A 412 11.00 15.86 -27.77
N GLU A 413 10.28 16.88 -28.23
CA GLU A 413 8.84 17.04 -28.01
C GLU A 413 8.06 15.80 -28.45
N TRP A 414 8.21 15.38 -29.71
CA TRP A 414 7.47 14.23 -30.25
C TRP A 414 7.80 12.93 -29.51
N LEU A 415 9.06 12.75 -29.10
CA LEU A 415 9.47 11.59 -28.31
C LEU A 415 8.81 11.60 -26.91
N VAL A 416 8.73 12.76 -26.26
CA VAL A 416 8.07 12.90 -24.94
C VAL A 416 6.56 12.71 -25.06
N ILE A 417 5.90 13.32 -26.03
CA ILE A 417 4.45 13.15 -26.26
C ILE A 417 4.12 11.69 -26.56
N SER A 418 4.89 11.05 -27.45
CA SER A 418 4.71 9.63 -27.80
C SER A 418 4.88 8.74 -26.57
N TRP A 419 5.87 9.05 -25.72
CA TRP A 419 6.07 8.37 -24.45
C TRP A 419 4.91 8.58 -23.47
N ILE A 420 4.40 9.80 -23.29
CA ILE A 420 3.26 10.09 -22.40
C ILE A 420 1.98 9.37 -22.87
N ILE A 421 1.75 9.27 -24.19
CA ILE A 421 0.55 8.62 -24.76
C ILE A 421 0.69 7.08 -24.80
N SER A 422 1.91 6.55 -24.78
CA SER A 422 2.16 5.10 -24.85
C SER A 422 1.37 4.20 -23.87
N PRO A 423 1.05 4.59 -22.61
CA PRO A 423 0.19 3.81 -21.73
C PRO A 423 -1.23 3.62 -22.29
N MET A 424 -1.74 4.57 -23.08
CA MET A 424 -3.07 4.48 -23.71
C MET A 424 -3.11 3.37 -24.75
N LEU A 425 -2.03 3.21 -25.53
CA LEU A 425 -1.89 2.11 -26.48
C LEU A 425 -1.86 0.77 -25.75
N PHE A 426 -1.23 0.72 -24.57
CA PHE A 426 -1.22 -0.47 -23.74
C PHE A 426 -2.62 -0.82 -23.20
N ILE A 427 -3.35 0.15 -22.64
CA ILE A 427 -4.74 -0.05 -22.18
C ILE A 427 -5.64 -0.49 -23.33
N PHE A 428 -5.54 0.19 -24.48
CA PHE A 428 -6.29 -0.17 -25.68
C PHE A 428 -5.96 -1.58 -26.17
N GLY A 429 -4.69 -1.98 -26.12
CA GLY A 429 -4.24 -3.33 -26.41
C GLY A 429 -4.83 -4.38 -25.48
N ILE A 430 -4.96 -4.08 -24.18
CA ILE A 430 -5.65 -4.97 -23.21
C ILE A 430 -7.14 -5.09 -23.57
N ILE A 431 -7.82 -3.98 -23.82
CA ILE A 431 -9.25 -3.96 -24.17
C ILE A 431 -9.50 -4.78 -25.44
N ILE A 432 -8.71 -4.55 -26.50
CA ILE A 432 -8.76 -5.35 -27.73
C ILE A 432 -8.46 -6.82 -27.42
N GLY A 433 -7.46 -7.08 -26.57
CA GLY A 433 -7.10 -8.40 -26.06
C GLY A 433 -8.30 -9.18 -25.53
N VAL A 434 -9.07 -8.53 -24.65
CA VAL A 434 -10.28 -9.06 -24.03
C VAL A 434 -11.41 -9.20 -25.04
N VAL A 435 -11.66 -8.17 -25.87
CA VAL A 435 -12.78 -8.17 -26.84
C VAL A 435 -12.60 -9.19 -27.96
N LEU A 436 -11.37 -9.35 -28.46
CA LEU A 436 -11.07 -10.28 -29.54
C LEU A 436 -10.76 -11.70 -29.06
N ASP A 437 -10.88 -11.96 -27.74
CA ASP A 437 -10.52 -13.22 -27.10
C ASP A 437 -9.17 -13.73 -27.60
N PHE A 438 -8.13 -12.90 -27.44
CA PHE A 438 -6.75 -13.27 -27.76
C PHE A 438 -6.26 -14.36 -26.79
N THR A 439 -6.78 -15.58 -26.95
CA THR A 439 -6.34 -16.79 -26.27
C THR A 439 -4.88 -17.13 -26.58
N ASN A 440 -4.34 -16.59 -27.69
CA ASN A 440 -2.95 -16.77 -28.05
C ASN A 440 -2.02 -15.88 -27.20
N LYS A 441 -1.63 -16.41 -26.04
CA LYS A 441 -0.66 -15.82 -25.10
C LYS A 441 0.63 -15.34 -25.79
N VAL A 442 1.06 -15.99 -26.87
CA VAL A 442 2.30 -15.62 -27.59
C VAL A 442 2.16 -14.27 -28.28
N VAL A 443 1.03 -14.03 -28.98
CA VAL A 443 0.79 -12.76 -29.69
C VAL A 443 0.69 -11.61 -28.69
N ALA A 444 -0.05 -11.80 -27.59
CA ALA A 444 -0.15 -10.81 -26.52
C ALA A 444 1.24 -10.49 -25.91
N THR A 445 2.07 -11.52 -25.68
CA THR A 445 3.43 -11.34 -25.15
C THR A 445 4.33 -10.56 -26.11
N ILE A 446 4.28 -10.87 -27.41
CA ILE A 446 5.06 -10.15 -28.44
C ILE A 446 4.61 -8.69 -28.52
N LEU A 447 3.31 -8.44 -28.59
CA LEU A 447 2.76 -7.08 -28.65
C LEU A 447 3.19 -6.27 -27.42
N PHE A 448 3.05 -6.84 -26.22
CA PHE A 448 3.47 -6.20 -24.98
C PHE A 448 4.97 -5.88 -24.98
N THR A 449 5.80 -6.81 -25.44
CA THR A 449 7.25 -6.62 -25.55
C THR A 449 7.59 -5.47 -26.51
N CYS A 450 6.93 -5.38 -27.66
CA CYS A 450 7.13 -4.30 -28.62
C CYS A 450 6.74 -2.93 -28.03
N ILE A 451 5.62 -2.84 -27.33
CA ILE A 451 5.17 -1.59 -26.69
C ILE A 451 6.18 -1.16 -25.61
N ILE A 452 6.67 -2.10 -24.79
CA ILE A 452 7.71 -1.84 -23.78
C ILE A 452 8.98 -1.29 -24.43
N ILE A 453 9.51 -1.97 -25.46
CA ILE A 453 10.74 -1.57 -26.14
C ILE A 453 10.59 -0.19 -26.78
N GLY A 454 9.46 0.06 -27.46
CA GLY A 454 9.16 1.35 -28.06
C GLY A 454 9.12 2.49 -27.03
N SER A 455 8.48 2.25 -25.88
CA SER A 455 8.33 3.25 -24.82
C SER A 455 9.65 3.56 -24.12
N ILE A 456 10.46 2.54 -23.80
CA ILE A 456 11.82 2.72 -23.26
C ILE A 456 12.71 3.46 -24.28
N GLY A 457 12.59 3.10 -25.56
CA GLY A 457 13.31 3.76 -26.65
C GLY A 457 12.98 5.25 -26.74
N CYS A 458 11.70 5.60 -26.70
CA CYS A 458 11.24 6.99 -26.71
C CYS A 458 11.76 7.77 -25.50
N LEU A 459 11.63 7.22 -24.28
CA LEU A 459 12.10 7.84 -23.05
C LEU A 459 13.61 8.09 -23.08
N THR A 460 14.38 7.07 -23.48
CA THR A 460 15.85 7.15 -23.53
C THR A 460 16.31 8.14 -24.59
N ALA A 461 15.71 8.10 -25.78
CA ALA A 461 16.04 9.02 -26.88
C ALA A 461 15.68 10.47 -26.51
N ALA A 462 14.49 10.71 -25.94
CA ALA A 462 14.08 12.05 -25.49
C ALA A 462 15.05 12.61 -24.46
N THR A 463 15.46 11.79 -23.50
CA THR A 463 16.41 12.20 -22.47
C THR A 463 17.76 12.56 -23.08
N ILE A 464 18.33 11.70 -23.93
CA ILE A 464 19.65 11.92 -24.51
C ILE A 464 19.64 13.16 -25.41
N ILE A 465 18.67 13.26 -26.32
CA ILE A 465 18.57 14.37 -27.27
C ILE A 465 18.30 15.69 -26.54
N GLY A 466 17.42 15.68 -25.52
CA GLY A 466 17.05 16.88 -24.78
C GLY A 466 18.17 17.50 -23.95
N TYR A 467 19.14 16.70 -23.50
CA TYR A 467 20.28 17.22 -22.71
C TYR A 467 21.57 17.36 -23.52
N LEU A 468 21.57 17.04 -24.82
CA LEU A 468 22.73 17.32 -25.67
C LEU A 468 22.86 18.84 -25.89
N PRO A 469 24.07 19.40 -25.76
CA PRO A 469 24.30 20.81 -26.07
C PRO A 469 24.00 21.06 -27.56
N LYS A 470 23.30 22.17 -27.84
CA LYS A 470 22.92 22.58 -29.20
C LYS A 470 24.08 23.21 -29.96
#